data_AF-A0A412N4H8-F1
#
_entry.id   AF-A0A412N4H8-F1
#
_cell.length_a   1.000
_cell.length_b   1.000
_cell.length_c   1.000
_cell.angle_alpha   90.00
_cell.angle_beta   90.00
_cell.angle_gamma   90.00
#
_symmetry.space_group_name_H-M   'P 1'
#
loop_
_entity.id
_entity.type
_entity.pdbx_description
1 polymer ?
#
loop_
_entity_poly.entity_id
_entity_poly.type
_entity_poly.pdbx_seq_one_letter_code
_entity_poly.pdbx_strand_id
1 'polypeptide(L)'
;MKVVIVGGVAGGASAAARLRRLDEQAQIVIFERTGFVSYANCGLPYYIGGVIEEESALTLQSPKGFWDRFRIAVKTSHEVFAIHPDSHTVEVRNMLTGEEFVETYDKLILSPGAKPIRPALPGIDSDKIFSLRTVEDTLRIHSYVRERRPSSAVVIGGGFIGVETAENLCELGLQVTLLQRPVQLMNNLDYDMATLLHAEVREHGIDLRLKADVTGFEEVDGRVVTHVAGDDPIGADMVLLAIGVAPESHLAQEAGLELGIKGAIVVNDRMETSAADVYAVGDAVQVTHQVTGEDAVISLAGPANKQGRVVADVIAGMDSCYLGSLGSSVIKVFDLTAASTGLSEKAAHAAGIDCDSVVLSPGSHAGYYPGATPMTMKVVFEKQGLRLLGAQIVGIDGVDKRIDVLATAIQAGMRGDRLKDLDLAYAPPYSSAKDPVNMAGFMIENLNRGILAQWHWEDEPNLPRDGSVQLLDVRTEGEYERGHIDGFVNIPVDDLRNRLGELDRAKPVYVICQSGIRSYIACRILAQHGFECFNFSGGYRFFAAVTEARRGSANVMPCGLEK
;
A
#
# COMPACT_ATOMS: atom_id res chain seq x y z
N MET A 1 32.47 19.15 -14.42
CA MET A 1 31.37 19.27 -13.44
C MET A 1 31.56 18.24 -12.36
N LYS A 2 31.41 18.62 -11.09
CA LYS A 2 31.46 17.74 -9.93
C LYS A 2 30.08 17.65 -9.28
N VAL A 3 29.57 16.43 -9.13
CA VAL A 3 28.27 16.16 -8.52
C VAL A 3 28.48 15.40 -7.22
N VAL A 4 28.01 15.96 -6.12
CA VAL A 4 27.97 15.30 -4.82
C VAL A 4 26.55 14.80 -4.55
N ILE A 5 26.44 13.56 -4.06
CA ILE A 5 25.17 12.90 -3.79
C ILE A 5 25.17 12.41 -2.34
N VAL A 6 24.16 12.81 -1.57
CA VAL A 6 23.98 12.42 -0.17
C VAL A 6 22.91 11.34 -0.10
N GLY A 7 23.32 10.11 0.24
CA GLY A 7 22.49 8.90 0.24
C GLY A 7 22.69 8.03 -1.01
N GLY A 8 23.05 6.77 -0.81
CA GLY A 8 23.50 5.85 -1.85
C GLY A 8 22.51 4.73 -2.21
N VAL A 9 21.24 4.87 -1.83
CA VAL A 9 20.18 3.87 -2.08
C VAL A 9 19.32 4.28 -3.28
N ALA A 10 17.99 4.22 -3.21
CA ALA A 10 17.11 4.32 -4.37
C ALA A 10 17.32 5.58 -5.24
N GLY A 11 17.08 6.77 -4.68
CA GLY A 11 17.17 8.04 -5.42
C GLY A 11 18.60 8.37 -5.87
N GLY A 12 19.52 8.41 -4.91
CA GLY A 12 20.92 8.77 -5.16
C GLY A 12 21.66 7.82 -6.11
N ALA A 13 21.51 6.50 -5.96
CA ALA A 13 22.14 5.54 -6.87
C ALA A 13 21.56 5.62 -8.28
N SER A 14 20.24 5.79 -8.40
CA SER A 14 19.57 5.98 -9.70
C SER A 14 20.11 7.22 -10.42
N ALA A 15 20.20 8.34 -9.69
CA ALA A 15 20.75 9.59 -10.22
C ALA A 15 22.21 9.44 -10.65
N ALA A 16 23.06 8.87 -9.78
CA ALA A 16 24.48 8.70 -10.05
C ALA A 16 24.73 7.84 -11.31
N ALA A 17 24.08 6.68 -11.38
CA ALA A 17 24.24 5.78 -12.52
C ALA A 17 23.72 6.41 -13.83
N ARG A 18 22.63 7.19 -13.77
CA ARG A 18 22.11 7.92 -14.94
C ARG A 18 23.05 9.03 -15.37
N LEU A 19 23.56 9.84 -14.44
CA LEU A 19 24.50 10.93 -14.71
C LEU A 19 25.74 10.44 -15.44
N ARG A 20 26.35 9.34 -15.00
CA ARG A 20 27.50 8.78 -15.71
C ARG A 20 27.19 8.45 -17.18
N ARG A 21 26.00 7.89 -17.46
CA ARG A 21 25.61 7.57 -18.85
C ARG A 21 25.37 8.82 -19.71
N LEU A 22 25.24 9.99 -19.10
CA LEU A 22 25.02 11.27 -19.78
C LEU A 22 26.31 12.08 -19.92
N ASP A 23 27.22 11.98 -18.95
CA ASP A 23 28.49 12.71 -18.95
C ASP A 23 29.62 11.83 -18.39
N GLU A 24 30.56 11.45 -19.26
CA GLU A 24 31.74 10.65 -18.90
C GLU A 24 32.83 11.48 -18.20
N GLN A 25 32.78 12.81 -18.31
CA GLN A 25 33.75 13.73 -17.69
C GLN A 25 33.28 14.24 -16.32
N ALA A 26 32.01 14.02 -15.96
CA ALA A 26 31.51 14.37 -14.64
C ALA A 26 32.29 13.62 -13.54
N GLN A 27 32.70 14.35 -12.50
CA GLN A 27 33.20 13.74 -11.26
C GLN A 27 32.00 13.49 -10.34
N ILE A 28 31.68 12.24 -10.05
CA ILE A 28 30.49 11.88 -9.26
C ILE A 28 30.94 11.20 -7.97
N VAL A 29 30.52 11.74 -6.83
CA VAL A 29 30.81 11.21 -5.50
C VAL A 29 29.49 10.97 -4.76
N ILE A 30 29.32 9.76 -4.21
CA ILE A 30 28.22 9.40 -3.32
C ILE A 30 28.77 9.26 -1.90
N PHE A 31 28.14 9.95 -0.96
CA PHE A 31 28.33 9.73 0.47
C PHE A 31 27.16 8.93 1.02
N GLU A 32 27.47 7.82 1.67
CA GLU A 32 26.52 6.95 2.33
C GLU A 32 27.00 6.71 3.76
N ARG A 33 26.15 7.00 4.75
CA ARG A 33 26.53 6.89 6.16
C ARG A 33 26.58 5.44 6.63
N THR A 34 25.80 4.55 6.01
CA THR A 34 25.79 3.13 6.35
C THR A 34 26.99 2.41 5.71
N GLY A 35 27.18 1.14 6.05
CA GLY A 35 28.18 0.27 5.43
C GLY A 35 27.83 -0.17 4.00
N PHE A 36 26.61 0.12 3.53
CA PHE A 36 26.04 -0.49 2.33
C PHE A 36 25.45 0.54 1.37
N VAL A 37 25.67 0.33 0.07
CA VAL A 37 25.12 1.15 -1.02
C VAL A 37 24.17 0.29 -1.87
N SER A 38 23.13 0.89 -2.44
CA SER A 38 22.19 0.20 -3.35
C SER A 38 21.67 -1.14 -2.81
N TYR A 39 21.30 -1.16 -1.53
CA TYR A 39 20.69 -2.33 -0.92
C TYR A 39 19.17 -2.35 -1.12
N ALA A 40 18.60 -3.55 -1.09
CA ALA A 40 17.19 -3.80 -1.33
C ALA A 40 16.40 -3.64 -0.03
N ASN A 41 16.03 -2.41 0.33
CA ASN A 41 15.23 -2.10 1.53
C ASN A 41 13.96 -2.96 1.64
N CYS A 42 13.31 -3.23 0.51
CA CYS A 42 12.10 -4.05 0.44
C CYS A 42 12.36 -5.54 0.70
N GLY A 43 13.62 -5.99 0.60
CA GLY A 43 14.03 -7.37 0.88
C GLY A 43 14.32 -7.64 2.37
N LEU A 44 14.41 -6.59 3.19
CA LEU A 44 14.90 -6.71 4.58
C LEU A 44 14.00 -7.58 5.48
N PRO A 45 12.65 -7.44 5.49
CA PRO A 45 11.79 -8.34 6.26
C PRO A 45 11.93 -9.81 5.84
N TYR A 46 12.08 -10.06 4.54
CA TYR A 46 12.22 -11.40 3.96
C TYR A 46 13.56 -12.07 4.29
N TYR A 47 14.62 -11.30 4.52
CA TYR A 47 15.88 -11.83 5.05
C TYR A 47 15.77 -12.17 6.54
N ILE A 48 15.04 -11.36 7.32
CA ILE A 48 14.75 -11.68 8.73
C ILE A 48 14.02 -13.03 8.82
N GLY A 49 12.99 -13.24 8.00
CA GLY A 49 12.21 -14.48 7.94
C GLY A 49 12.90 -15.68 7.27
N GLY A 50 14.10 -15.49 6.69
CA GLY A 50 14.84 -16.56 6.01
C GLY A 50 14.32 -16.93 4.62
N VAL A 51 13.37 -16.17 4.05
CA VAL A 51 12.91 -16.33 2.65
C VAL A 51 14.02 -15.91 1.68
N ILE A 52 14.75 -14.85 2.00
CA ILE A 52 16.02 -14.52 1.36
C ILE A 52 17.12 -15.11 2.25
N GLU A 53 17.82 -16.12 1.77
CA GLU A 53 18.81 -16.87 2.58
C GLU A 53 20.19 -16.19 2.60
N GLU A 54 20.58 -15.55 1.50
CA GLU A 54 21.93 -15.03 1.31
C GLU A 54 22.01 -13.53 1.63
N GLU A 55 22.86 -13.14 2.60
CA GLU A 55 23.09 -11.73 2.95
C GLU A 55 23.52 -10.90 1.73
N SER A 56 24.35 -11.50 0.88
CA SER A 56 24.85 -10.85 -0.34
C SER A 56 23.73 -10.44 -1.31
N ALA A 57 22.56 -11.09 -1.25
CA ALA A 57 21.39 -10.74 -2.06
C ALA A 57 20.71 -9.45 -1.60
N LEU A 58 20.98 -8.97 -0.37
CA LEU A 58 20.48 -7.69 0.12
C LEU A 58 21.16 -6.50 -0.58
N THR A 59 22.33 -6.70 -1.17
CA THR A 59 23.09 -5.64 -1.86
C THR A 59 23.11 -5.84 -3.36
N LEU A 60 22.67 -4.85 -4.14
CA LEU A 60 22.65 -4.97 -5.61
C LEU A 60 23.93 -4.46 -6.27
N GLN A 61 24.71 -3.63 -5.57
CA GLN A 61 26.00 -3.09 -6.01
C GLN A 61 26.95 -2.91 -4.82
N SER A 62 28.23 -2.74 -5.11
CA SER A 62 29.27 -2.39 -4.15
C SER A 62 30.01 -1.12 -4.59
N PRO A 63 30.75 -0.44 -3.70
CA PRO A 63 31.59 0.70 -4.08
C PRO A 63 32.55 0.36 -5.23
N LYS A 64 33.16 -0.83 -5.21
CA LYS A 64 33.99 -1.33 -6.31
C LYS A 64 33.20 -1.51 -7.60
N GLY A 65 32.00 -2.10 -7.52
CA GLY A 65 31.11 -2.26 -8.68
C GLY A 65 30.73 -0.94 -9.32
N PHE A 66 30.40 0.07 -8.51
CA PHE A 66 30.16 1.44 -8.96
C PHE A 66 31.37 2.06 -9.66
N TRP A 67 32.57 1.89 -9.08
CA TRP A 67 33.78 2.42 -9.69
C TRP A 67 34.12 1.75 -11.01
N ASP A 68 34.09 0.41 -11.06
CA ASP A 68 34.51 -0.34 -12.24
C ASP A 68 33.53 -0.14 -13.41
N ARG A 69 32.23 -0.09 -13.12
CA ARG A 69 31.18 0.05 -14.15
C ARG A 69 30.88 1.49 -14.54
N PHE A 70 30.91 2.40 -13.56
CA PHE A 70 30.40 3.76 -13.74
C PHE A 70 31.40 4.84 -13.33
N ARG A 71 32.62 4.53 -12.88
CA ARG A 71 33.59 5.54 -12.43
C ARG A 71 32.96 6.54 -11.44
N ILE A 72 32.12 6.02 -10.54
CA ILE A 72 31.48 6.78 -9.46
C ILE A 72 32.23 6.44 -8.18
N ALA A 73 32.73 7.45 -7.48
CA ALA A 73 33.35 7.25 -6.18
C ALA A 73 32.25 7.11 -5.13
N VAL A 74 32.19 5.96 -4.45
CA VAL A 74 31.24 5.74 -3.35
C VAL A 74 32.02 5.65 -2.05
N LYS A 75 31.66 6.50 -1.10
CA LYS A 75 32.22 6.54 0.25
C LYS A 75 31.14 6.10 1.24
N THR A 76 31.15 4.82 1.58
CA THR A 76 30.32 4.25 2.67
C THR A 76 30.92 4.61 4.03
N SER A 77 30.13 4.53 5.10
CA SER A 77 30.51 4.99 6.44
C SER A 77 30.99 6.45 6.47
N HIS A 78 30.46 7.28 5.56
CA HIS A 78 30.72 8.72 5.51
C HIS A 78 29.41 9.47 5.60
N GLU A 79 29.24 10.25 6.67
CA GLU A 79 28.06 11.06 6.91
C GLU A 79 28.32 12.50 6.51
N VAL A 80 27.47 13.04 5.64
CA VAL A 80 27.39 14.49 5.45
C VAL A 80 26.63 15.08 6.63
N PHE A 81 27.26 15.97 7.39
CA PHE A 81 26.66 16.54 8.60
C PHE A 81 26.40 18.05 8.50
N ALA A 82 26.91 18.72 7.47
CA ALA A 82 26.55 20.11 7.16
C ALA A 82 26.60 20.38 5.65
N ILE A 83 25.76 21.31 5.17
CA ILE A 83 25.72 21.77 3.79
C ILE A 83 25.81 23.30 3.79
N HIS A 84 26.68 23.84 2.92
CA HIS A 84 26.88 25.27 2.74
C HIS A 84 26.55 25.66 1.29
N PRO A 85 25.29 26.03 0.98
CA PRO A 85 24.89 26.37 -0.39
C PRO A 85 25.67 27.56 -0.98
N ASP A 86 25.95 28.59 -0.18
CA ASP A 86 26.62 29.82 -0.65
C ASP A 86 28.08 29.61 -1.08
N SER A 87 28.76 28.62 -0.49
CA SER A 87 30.14 28.29 -0.82
C SER A 87 30.26 27.01 -1.66
N HIS A 88 29.14 26.40 -2.03
CA HIS A 88 29.04 25.11 -2.72
C HIS A 88 29.90 24.01 -2.09
N THR A 89 29.79 23.85 -0.76
CA THR A 89 30.52 22.82 -0.02
C THR A 89 29.62 22.00 0.91
N VAL A 90 30.08 20.78 1.23
CA VAL A 90 29.52 19.94 2.29
C VAL A 90 30.62 19.52 3.27
N GLU A 91 30.27 19.35 4.54
CA GLU A 91 31.17 18.79 5.55
C GLU A 91 30.83 17.31 5.78
N VAL A 92 31.86 16.48 5.73
CA VAL A 92 31.73 15.02 5.76
C VAL A 92 32.57 14.46 6.89
N ARG A 93 32.00 13.54 7.65
CA ARG A 93 32.68 12.77 8.69
C ARG A 93 32.80 11.30 8.28
N ASN A 94 34.02 10.77 8.33
CA ASN A 94 34.24 9.33 8.27
C ASN A 94 33.88 8.71 9.63
N MET A 95 32.81 7.93 9.68
CA MET A 95 32.26 7.37 10.91
C MET A 95 33.15 6.27 11.54
N LEU A 96 34.12 5.74 10.79
CA LEU A 96 35.06 4.74 11.29
C LEU A 96 36.30 5.37 11.92
N THR A 97 36.78 6.51 11.40
CA THR A 97 38.02 7.16 11.85
C THR A 97 37.78 8.43 12.67
N GLY A 98 36.59 9.03 12.57
CA GLY A 98 36.28 10.35 13.12
C GLY A 98 36.87 11.51 12.31
N GLU A 99 37.52 11.25 11.18
CA GLU A 99 38.09 12.29 10.32
C GLU A 99 36.98 13.12 9.66
N GLU A 100 37.11 14.44 9.75
CA GLU A 100 36.22 15.41 9.12
C GLU A 100 36.93 16.15 8.00
N PHE A 101 36.24 16.36 6.89
CA PHE A 101 36.77 17.11 5.75
C PHE A 101 35.66 17.82 4.98
N VAL A 102 36.06 18.81 4.18
CA VAL A 102 35.17 19.59 3.32
C VAL A 102 35.25 19.05 1.89
N GLU A 103 34.10 18.87 1.25
CA GLU A 103 34.00 18.46 -0.16
C GLU A 103 33.23 19.53 -0.96
N THR A 104 33.84 20.04 -2.02
CA THR A 104 33.20 21.01 -2.93
C THR A 104 32.28 20.31 -3.94
N TYR A 105 31.28 21.02 -4.47
CA TYR A 105 30.43 20.54 -5.56
C TYR A 105 30.12 21.63 -6.58
N ASP A 106 29.78 21.24 -7.82
CA ASP A 106 29.09 22.12 -8.77
C ASP A 106 27.56 21.86 -8.72
N LYS A 107 27.15 20.65 -8.35
CA LYS A 107 25.75 20.25 -8.14
C LYS A 107 25.64 19.32 -6.94
N LEU A 108 24.60 19.47 -6.12
CA LEU A 108 24.34 18.64 -4.94
C LEU A 108 22.98 17.93 -5.07
N ILE A 109 22.94 16.63 -4.82
CA ILE A 109 21.69 15.86 -4.77
C ILE A 109 21.48 15.31 -3.36
N LEU A 110 20.38 15.69 -2.72
CA LEU A 110 19.94 15.17 -1.43
C LEU A 110 18.97 14.01 -1.64
N SER A 111 19.39 12.80 -1.27
CA SER A 111 18.55 11.60 -1.22
C SER A 111 18.65 10.88 0.13
N PRO A 112 18.52 11.58 1.28
CA PRO A 112 18.73 10.98 2.60
C PRO A 112 17.61 10.00 3.01
N GLY A 113 16.46 10.04 2.31
CA GLY A 113 15.32 9.17 2.56
C GLY A 113 14.51 9.61 3.78
N ALA A 114 13.98 8.65 4.53
CA ALA A 114 13.17 8.89 5.72
C ALA A 114 13.65 8.03 6.88
N LYS A 115 13.47 8.52 8.11
CA LYS A 115 13.85 7.84 9.36
C LYS A 115 12.62 7.23 10.06
N PRO A 116 12.75 6.06 10.70
CA PRO A 116 11.66 5.50 11.51
C PRO A 116 11.23 6.50 12.59
N ILE A 117 9.92 6.64 12.78
CA ILE A 117 9.39 7.46 13.86
C ILE A 117 9.62 6.70 15.17
N ARG A 118 10.32 7.34 16.11
CA ARG A 118 10.57 6.81 17.45
C ARG A 118 9.96 7.76 18.49
N PRO A 119 8.82 7.40 19.10
CA PRO A 119 8.13 8.28 20.02
C PRO A 119 8.86 8.36 21.36
N ALA A 120 8.71 9.47 22.08
CA ALA A 120 9.27 9.63 23.42
C ALA A 120 8.43 8.86 24.45
N LEU A 121 8.53 7.53 24.45
CA LEU A 121 7.84 6.65 25.40
C LEU A 121 8.82 6.14 26.46
N PRO A 122 8.39 6.00 27.74
CA PRO A 122 9.19 5.37 28.77
C PRO A 122 9.68 3.98 28.35
N GLY A 123 10.94 3.65 28.64
CA GLY A 123 11.52 2.32 28.39
C GLY A 123 11.83 1.97 26.94
N ILE A 124 11.64 2.89 25.98
CA ILE A 124 11.84 2.62 24.55
C ILE A 124 13.29 2.31 24.14
N ASP A 125 14.26 2.57 25.02
CA ASP A 125 15.71 2.37 24.79
C ASP A 125 16.23 0.97 25.13
N SER A 126 15.36 0.03 25.48
CA SER A 126 15.75 -1.38 25.64
C SER A 126 16.36 -1.93 24.35
N ASP A 127 17.40 -2.74 24.48
CA ASP A 127 18.13 -3.39 23.38
C ASP A 127 17.31 -4.47 22.65
N LYS A 128 16.16 -4.84 23.23
CA LYS A 128 15.16 -5.76 22.67
C LYS A 128 14.07 -5.06 21.85
N ILE A 129 14.15 -3.73 21.73
CA ILE A 129 13.25 -2.91 20.93
C ILE A 129 13.98 -2.50 19.65
N PHE A 130 13.45 -2.96 18.52
CA PHE A 130 14.05 -2.79 17.20
C PHE A 130 13.23 -1.85 16.32
N SER A 131 13.90 -1.22 15.37
CA SER A 131 13.31 -0.59 14.20
C SER A 131 13.96 -1.18 12.96
N LEU A 132 13.25 -1.16 11.81
CA LEU A 132 13.77 -1.73 10.57
C LEU A 132 13.87 -0.65 9.49
N ARG A 133 15.08 -0.29 9.10
CA ARG A 133 15.35 0.60 7.95
C ARG A 133 16.54 0.15 7.11
N THR A 134 17.65 -0.21 7.75
CA THR A 134 18.91 -0.49 7.05
C THR A 134 19.29 -1.97 7.09
N VAL A 135 20.31 -2.34 6.31
CA VAL A 135 20.91 -3.68 6.37
C VAL A 135 21.42 -3.97 7.79
N GLU A 136 22.05 -3.00 8.44
CA GLU A 136 22.54 -3.16 9.82
C GLU A 136 21.43 -3.42 10.83
N ASP A 137 20.28 -2.74 10.71
CA ASP A 137 19.10 -3.05 11.53
C ASP A 137 18.64 -4.49 11.32
N THR A 138 18.66 -4.93 10.06
CA THR A 138 18.21 -6.25 9.63
C THR A 138 19.13 -7.33 10.19
N LEU A 139 20.45 -7.15 10.07
CA LEU A 139 21.45 -8.04 10.62
C LEU A 139 21.35 -8.13 12.14
N ARG A 140 21.12 -7.00 12.82
CA ARG A 140 20.90 -6.96 14.27
C ARG A 140 19.68 -7.78 14.69
N ILE A 141 18.55 -7.63 13.99
CA ILE A 141 17.34 -8.41 14.25
C ILE A 141 17.57 -9.90 13.94
N HIS A 142 18.15 -10.21 12.79
CA HIS A 142 18.42 -11.58 12.35
C HIS A 142 19.36 -12.32 13.33
N SER A 143 20.46 -11.69 13.74
CA SER A 143 21.36 -12.22 14.77
C SER A 143 20.64 -12.43 16.10
N TYR A 144 19.84 -11.46 16.54
CA TYR A 144 19.05 -11.60 17.77
C TYR A 144 18.13 -12.82 17.72
N VAL A 145 17.36 -12.97 16.64
CA VAL A 145 16.44 -14.10 16.45
C VAL A 145 17.19 -15.44 16.46
N ARG A 146 18.33 -15.55 15.78
CA ARG A 146 19.12 -16.79 15.72
C ARG A 146 19.81 -17.16 17.02
N GLU A 147 20.40 -16.17 17.70
CA GLU A 147 21.22 -16.38 18.88
C GLU A 147 20.38 -16.50 20.15
N ARG A 148 19.35 -15.65 20.30
CA ARG A 148 18.50 -15.60 21.50
C ARG A 148 17.29 -16.51 21.40
N ARG A 149 16.90 -16.92 20.19
CA ARG A 149 15.73 -17.79 19.93
C ARG A 149 14.49 -17.31 20.67
N PRO A 150 14.05 -16.05 20.45
CA PRO A 150 12.84 -15.53 21.06
C PRO A 150 11.65 -16.42 20.68
N SER A 151 10.73 -16.59 21.63
CA SER A 151 9.49 -17.34 21.45
C SER A 151 8.30 -16.44 21.09
N SER A 152 8.42 -15.14 21.36
CA SER A 152 7.35 -14.15 21.24
C SER A 152 7.84 -12.78 20.78
N ALA A 153 7.04 -12.11 19.95
CA ALA A 153 7.30 -10.76 19.47
C ALA A 153 6.05 -9.88 19.52
N VAL A 154 6.24 -8.62 19.91
CA VAL A 154 5.22 -7.56 19.72
C VAL A 154 5.65 -6.68 18.55
N VAL A 155 4.80 -6.57 17.54
CA VAL A 155 5.00 -5.64 16.41
C VAL A 155 4.04 -4.47 16.58
N ILE A 156 4.55 -3.25 16.53
CA ILE A 156 3.77 -2.02 16.74
C ILE A 156 3.72 -1.23 15.43
N GLY A 157 2.53 -1.11 14.87
CA GLY A 157 2.26 -0.44 13.60
C GLY A 157 1.89 -1.42 12.49
N GLY A 158 0.67 -1.30 11.98
CA GLY A 158 0.08 -2.14 10.94
C GLY A 158 0.19 -1.57 9.52
N GLY A 159 1.31 -0.90 9.21
CA GLY A 159 1.67 -0.50 7.84
C GLY A 159 2.54 -1.57 7.15
N PHE A 160 3.06 -1.26 5.96
CA PHE A 160 3.83 -2.21 5.14
C PHE A 160 4.90 -2.98 5.93
N ILE A 161 5.87 -2.26 6.51
CA ILE A 161 6.99 -2.83 7.25
C ILE A 161 6.51 -3.70 8.43
N GLY A 162 5.49 -3.24 9.15
CA GLY A 162 4.99 -3.94 10.32
C GLY A 162 4.27 -5.24 9.95
N VAL A 163 3.43 -5.22 8.92
CA VAL A 163 2.74 -6.43 8.43
C VAL A 163 3.74 -7.42 7.83
N GLU A 164 4.67 -6.98 6.98
CA GLU A 164 5.69 -7.85 6.39
C GLU A 164 6.58 -8.49 7.46
N THR A 165 7.01 -7.72 8.46
CA THR A 165 7.88 -8.27 9.51
C THR A 165 7.08 -9.17 10.47
N ALA A 166 5.81 -8.87 10.75
CA ALA A 166 4.94 -9.73 11.54
C ALA A 166 4.72 -11.09 10.86
N GLU A 167 4.47 -11.10 9.55
CA GLU A 167 4.40 -12.33 8.75
C GLU A 167 5.71 -13.13 8.85
N ASN A 168 6.85 -12.50 8.58
CA ASN A 168 8.14 -13.19 8.58
C ASN A 168 8.54 -13.73 9.97
N LEU A 169 8.19 -13.04 11.06
CA LEU A 169 8.42 -13.55 12.42
C LEU A 169 7.46 -14.70 12.76
N CYS A 170 6.21 -14.64 12.30
CA CYS A 170 5.22 -15.69 12.48
C CYS A 170 5.63 -16.99 11.75
N GLU A 171 6.10 -16.88 10.51
CA GLU A 171 6.62 -18.01 9.71
C GLU A 171 7.87 -18.66 10.33
N LEU A 172 8.66 -17.90 11.09
CA LEU A 172 9.76 -18.44 11.91
C LEU A 172 9.28 -19.18 13.18
N GLY A 173 7.98 -19.21 13.43
CA GLY A 173 7.36 -19.90 14.56
C GLY A 173 7.24 -19.08 15.84
N LEU A 174 7.44 -17.76 15.79
CA LEU A 174 7.22 -16.89 16.96
C LEU A 174 5.73 -16.66 17.18
N GLN A 175 5.32 -16.52 18.44
CA GLN A 175 4.02 -15.97 18.79
C GLN A 175 4.05 -14.46 18.58
N VAL A 176 3.28 -13.97 17.60
CA VAL A 176 3.28 -12.55 17.23
C VAL A 176 1.99 -11.87 17.68
N THR A 177 2.13 -10.78 18.42
CA THR A 177 1.06 -9.81 18.65
C THR A 177 1.30 -8.56 17.80
N LEU A 178 0.33 -8.21 16.95
CA LEU A 178 0.38 -7.01 16.12
C LEU A 178 -0.54 -5.93 16.69
N LEU A 179 0.06 -4.86 17.22
CA LEU A 179 -0.63 -3.71 17.79
C LEU A 179 -0.75 -2.59 16.77
N GLN A 180 -1.97 -2.09 16.58
CA GLN A 180 -2.25 -1.00 15.66
C GLN A 180 -3.22 -0.02 16.30
N ARG A 181 -2.84 1.26 16.34
CA ARG A 181 -3.66 2.33 16.92
C ARG A 181 -4.94 2.61 16.10
N PRO A 182 -4.88 2.76 14.77
CA PRO A 182 -6.10 2.83 13.96
C PRO A 182 -7.01 1.62 14.08
N VAL A 183 -8.24 1.77 13.59
CA VAL A 183 -9.23 0.68 13.49
C VAL A 183 -8.92 -0.34 12.40
N GLN A 184 -7.82 -0.16 11.66
CA GLN A 184 -7.45 -1.03 10.55
C GLN A 184 -5.93 -1.11 10.35
N LEU A 185 -5.48 -2.24 9.81
CA LEU A 185 -4.22 -2.35 9.06
C LEU A 185 -4.28 -1.52 7.77
N MET A 186 -3.11 -1.18 7.22
CA MET A 186 -2.93 -0.58 5.89
C MET A 186 -3.85 0.63 5.64
N ASN A 187 -3.51 1.78 6.25
CA ASN A 187 -4.35 2.99 6.21
C ASN A 187 -4.62 3.56 4.81
N ASN A 188 -3.83 3.17 3.81
CA ASN A 188 -4.01 3.48 2.39
C ASN A 188 -5.22 2.74 1.77
N LEU A 189 -5.71 1.67 2.41
CA LEU A 189 -6.95 1.00 2.05
C LEU A 189 -8.14 1.64 2.76
N ASP A 190 -9.33 1.46 2.19
CA ASP A 190 -10.58 1.64 2.92
C ASP A 190 -10.76 0.53 3.95
N TYR A 191 -11.58 0.79 4.98
CA TYR A 191 -11.78 -0.14 6.09
C TYR A 191 -12.26 -1.51 5.63
N ASP A 192 -13.21 -1.50 4.71
CA ASP A 192 -13.84 -2.68 4.10
C ASP A 192 -12.86 -3.60 3.34
N MET A 193 -11.86 -3.02 2.69
CA MET A 193 -10.80 -3.78 2.03
C MET A 193 -9.75 -4.26 3.04
N ALA A 194 -9.48 -3.48 4.09
CA ALA A 194 -8.52 -3.84 5.12
C ALA A 194 -8.99 -5.00 6.01
N THR A 195 -10.29 -5.20 6.21
CA THR A 195 -10.83 -6.33 7.01
C THR A 195 -10.44 -7.68 6.43
N LEU A 196 -10.27 -7.77 5.10
CA LEU A 196 -9.77 -8.97 4.42
C LEU A 196 -8.36 -9.35 4.92
N LEU A 197 -7.52 -8.34 5.19
CA LEU A 197 -6.19 -8.56 5.77
C LEU A 197 -6.27 -8.87 7.26
N HIS A 198 -7.25 -8.31 7.98
CA HIS A 198 -7.44 -8.62 9.40
C HIS A 198 -7.81 -10.09 9.60
N ALA A 199 -8.67 -10.63 8.72
CA ALA A 199 -9.03 -12.04 8.72
C ALA A 199 -7.80 -12.90 8.42
N GLU A 200 -7.04 -12.57 7.36
CA GLU A 200 -5.86 -13.33 6.96
C GLU A 200 -4.82 -13.43 8.08
N VAL A 201 -4.41 -12.30 8.69
CA VAL A 201 -3.37 -12.35 9.73
C VAL A 201 -3.83 -13.14 10.97
N ARG A 202 -5.11 -13.08 11.32
CA ARG A 202 -5.68 -13.84 12.44
C ARG A 202 -5.77 -15.33 12.15
N GLU A 203 -6.12 -15.71 10.91
CA GLU A 203 -6.15 -17.11 10.47
C GLU A 203 -4.77 -17.78 10.56
N HIS A 204 -3.71 -17.02 10.29
CA HIS A 204 -2.32 -17.45 10.45
C HIS A 204 -1.78 -17.33 11.88
N GLY A 205 -2.64 -17.00 12.86
CA GLY A 205 -2.30 -17.07 14.29
C GLY A 205 -1.70 -15.78 14.88
N ILE A 206 -1.70 -14.66 14.16
CA ILE A 206 -1.29 -13.36 14.72
C ILE A 206 -2.40 -12.83 15.65
N ASP A 207 -2.03 -12.47 16.88
CA ASP A 207 -2.90 -11.71 17.80
C ASP A 207 -2.97 -10.25 17.33
N LEU A 208 -3.92 -9.94 16.45
CA LEU A 208 -4.16 -8.58 15.94
C LEU A 208 -5.04 -7.77 16.90
N ARG A 209 -4.45 -6.74 17.53
CA ARG A 209 -5.16 -5.76 18.36
C ARG A 209 -5.19 -4.38 17.71
N LEU A 210 -6.38 -4.01 17.29
CA LEU A 210 -6.71 -2.69 16.71
C LEU A 210 -7.15 -1.74 17.83
N LYS A 211 -7.09 -0.42 17.60
CA LYS A 211 -7.35 0.59 18.65
C LYS A 211 -6.43 0.44 19.87
N ALA A 212 -5.24 -0.13 19.68
CA ALA A 212 -4.27 -0.35 20.73
C ALA A 212 -3.29 0.83 20.83
N ASP A 213 -3.39 1.61 21.90
CA ASP A 213 -2.51 2.75 22.17
C ASP A 213 -1.36 2.35 23.11
N VAL A 214 -0.15 2.23 22.57
CA VAL A 214 1.05 1.89 23.36
C VAL A 214 1.53 3.12 24.14
N THR A 215 1.67 2.97 25.46
CA THR A 215 2.00 4.07 26.38
C THR A 215 3.40 4.00 26.97
N GLY A 216 4.08 2.86 26.86
CA GLY A 216 5.43 2.68 27.37
C GLY A 216 5.89 1.24 27.35
N PHE A 217 7.13 1.04 27.76
CA PHE A 217 7.78 -0.25 27.87
C PHE A 217 8.45 -0.38 29.24
N GLU A 218 8.54 -1.61 29.73
CA GLU A 218 9.30 -1.96 30.93
C GLU A 218 10.03 -3.28 30.67
N GLU A 219 11.28 -3.41 31.15
CA GLU A 219 11.97 -4.70 31.10
C GLU A 219 11.79 -5.45 32.41
N VAL A 220 11.13 -6.62 32.34
CA VAL A 220 10.79 -7.46 33.50
C VAL A 220 11.19 -8.90 33.19
N ASP A 221 11.96 -9.53 34.08
CA ASP A 221 12.40 -10.93 33.99
C ASP A 221 13.02 -11.30 32.63
N GLY A 222 13.77 -10.37 32.04
CA GLY A 222 14.43 -10.56 30.75
C GLY A 222 13.50 -10.49 29.54
N ARG A 223 12.26 -10.01 29.70
CA ARG A 223 11.30 -9.75 28.61
C ARG A 223 10.94 -8.26 28.57
N VAL A 224 10.46 -7.79 27.43
CA VAL A 224 9.90 -6.44 27.30
C VAL A 224 8.39 -6.50 27.48
N VAL A 225 7.91 -5.79 28.49
CA VAL A 225 6.49 -5.58 28.75
C VAL A 225 6.05 -4.32 28.02
N THR A 226 5.11 -4.46 27.09
CA THR A 226 4.50 -3.36 26.34
C THR A 226 3.21 -2.94 27.04
N HIS A 227 3.14 -1.70 27.51
CA HIS A 227 1.94 -1.14 28.12
C HIS A 227 0.99 -0.60 27.06
N VAL A 228 -0.27 -1.00 27.14
CA VAL A 228 -1.34 -0.57 26.23
C VAL A 228 -2.43 0.11 27.06
N ALA A 229 -2.89 1.28 26.63
CA ALA A 229 -3.90 2.03 27.37
C ALA A 229 -5.23 1.27 27.42
N GLY A 230 -5.73 1.00 28.63
CA GLY A 230 -7.03 0.36 28.84
C GLY A 230 -7.04 -1.17 28.68
N ASP A 231 -5.91 -1.78 28.34
CA ASP A 231 -5.74 -3.22 28.17
C ASP A 231 -4.66 -3.78 29.10
N ASP A 232 -4.64 -5.09 29.28
CA ASP A 232 -3.56 -5.77 30.00
C ASP A 232 -2.21 -5.62 29.26
N PRO A 233 -1.10 -5.41 29.99
CA PRO A 233 0.21 -5.29 29.39
C PRO A 233 0.66 -6.61 28.75
N ILE A 234 1.48 -6.49 27.69
CA ILE A 234 1.85 -7.62 26.84
C ILE A 234 3.36 -7.86 26.95
N GLY A 235 3.74 -8.98 27.56
CA GLY A 235 5.14 -9.39 27.67
C GLY A 235 5.61 -10.17 26.45
N ALA A 236 6.71 -9.75 25.84
CA ALA A 236 7.35 -10.42 24.71
C ALA A 236 8.88 -10.42 24.82
N ASP A 237 9.53 -11.32 24.09
CA ASP A 237 11.00 -11.44 24.11
C ASP A 237 11.65 -10.34 23.27
N MET A 238 10.94 -9.83 22.26
CA MET A 238 11.36 -8.71 21.44
C MET A 238 10.17 -7.82 21.02
N VAL A 239 10.46 -6.57 20.68
CA VAL A 239 9.51 -5.61 20.13
C VAL A 239 10.04 -5.03 18.82
N LEU A 240 9.19 -4.90 17.80
CA LEU A 240 9.47 -4.18 16.57
C LEU A 240 8.60 -2.93 16.46
N LEU A 241 9.23 -1.77 16.32
CA LEU A 241 8.57 -0.49 16.04
C LEU A 241 8.51 -0.23 14.53
N ALA A 242 7.29 -0.21 13.99
CA ALA A 242 6.97 0.04 12.59
C ALA A 242 5.83 1.06 12.43
N ILE A 243 5.87 2.15 13.21
CA ILE A 243 4.79 3.14 13.31
C ILE A 243 4.86 4.27 12.25
N GLY A 244 5.60 4.05 11.18
CA GLY A 244 5.80 4.99 10.07
C GLY A 244 7.18 5.65 10.08
N VAL A 245 7.40 6.49 9.06
CA VAL A 245 8.67 7.19 8.83
C VAL A 245 8.43 8.69 8.68
N ALA A 246 9.46 9.49 8.97
CA ALA A 246 9.47 10.93 8.76
C ALA A 246 10.61 11.31 7.79
N PRO A 247 10.41 12.29 6.90
CA PRO A 247 11.46 12.80 6.01
C PRO A 247 12.76 13.11 6.77
N GLU A 248 13.90 12.69 6.22
CA GLU A 248 15.20 13.02 6.78
C GLU A 248 15.70 14.37 6.24
N SER A 249 15.11 15.44 6.75
CA SER A 249 15.30 16.82 6.25
C SER A 249 16.15 17.71 7.14
N HIS A 250 16.83 17.15 8.16
CA HIS A 250 17.63 17.94 9.10
C HIS A 250 18.74 18.74 8.42
N LEU A 251 19.50 18.12 7.51
CA LEU A 251 20.53 18.81 6.74
C LEU A 251 19.96 19.94 5.87
N ALA A 252 18.80 19.72 5.27
CA ALA A 252 18.11 20.72 4.48
C ALA A 252 17.65 21.90 5.35
N GLN A 253 17.13 21.61 6.54
CA GLN A 253 16.71 22.62 7.52
C GLN A 253 17.88 23.50 7.96
N GLU A 254 19.00 22.90 8.34
CA GLU A 254 20.19 23.63 8.81
C GLU A 254 20.84 24.44 7.69
N ALA A 255 20.77 23.94 6.45
CA ALA A 255 21.21 24.66 5.26
C ALA A 255 20.25 25.77 4.81
N GLY A 256 19.13 25.98 5.50
CA GLY A 256 18.14 27.01 5.18
C GLY A 256 17.28 26.71 3.96
N LEU A 257 17.16 25.45 3.55
CA LEU A 257 16.27 25.04 2.47
C LEU A 257 14.80 25.07 2.93
N GLU A 258 13.91 25.37 2.00
CA GLU A 258 12.47 25.41 2.26
C GLU A 258 11.94 24.00 2.59
N LEU A 259 11.19 23.91 3.69
CA LEU A 259 10.51 22.70 4.13
C LEU A 259 9.00 22.91 4.10
N GLY A 260 8.28 21.89 3.62
CA GLY A 260 6.85 21.92 3.48
C GLY A 260 6.16 20.95 4.42
N ILE A 261 5.14 20.26 3.90
CA ILE A 261 4.30 19.39 4.72
C ILE A 261 5.12 18.30 5.42
N LYS A 262 4.83 18.06 6.70
CA LYS A 262 5.54 17.07 7.54
C LYS A 262 7.07 17.28 7.59
N GLY A 263 7.54 18.49 7.31
CA GLY A 263 8.97 18.82 7.28
C GLY A 263 9.71 18.23 6.08
N ALA A 264 9.03 17.83 5.01
CA ALA A 264 9.67 17.35 3.79
C ALA A 264 10.34 18.50 3.02
N ILE A 265 11.41 18.21 2.29
CA ILE A 265 12.12 19.20 1.46
C ILE A 265 11.20 19.61 0.30
N VAL A 266 10.99 20.91 0.12
CA VAL A 266 10.23 21.46 -1.01
C VAL A 266 11.08 21.39 -2.27
N VAL A 267 10.50 20.88 -3.34
CA VAL A 267 11.10 20.83 -4.67
C VAL A 267 10.07 21.22 -5.73
N ASN A 268 10.55 21.74 -6.86
CA ASN A 268 9.71 21.88 -8.05
C ASN A 268 9.61 20.58 -8.86
N ASP A 269 8.93 20.61 -9.99
CA ASP A 269 8.76 19.47 -10.90
C ASP A 269 10.09 19.00 -11.55
N ARG A 270 11.12 19.85 -11.58
CA ARG A 270 12.49 19.51 -11.99
C ARG A 270 13.34 18.98 -10.83
N MET A 271 12.73 18.78 -9.67
CA MET A 271 13.35 18.31 -8.43
C MET A 271 14.42 19.27 -7.86
N GLU A 272 14.36 20.55 -8.24
CA GLU A 272 15.23 21.63 -7.73
C GLU A 272 14.68 22.10 -6.38
N THR A 273 15.58 22.37 -5.41
CA THR A 273 15.22 22.94 -4.11
C THR A 273 15.17 24.48 -4.17
N SER A 274 14.94 25.14 -3.02
CA SER A 274 15.00 26.60 -2.92
C SER A 274 16.42 27.19 -3.09
N ALA A 275 17.47 26.37 -3.01
CA ALA A 275 18.85 26.80 -3.25
C ALA A 275 19.32 26.41 -4.66
N ALA A 276 20.04 27.33 -5.32
CA ALA A 276 20.65 27.07 -6.60
C ALA A 276 21.60 25.87 -6.54
N ASP A 277 21.61 25.06 -7.59
CA ASP A 277 22.49 23.89 -7.74
C ASP A 277 22.26 22.74 -6.73
N VAL A 278 21.24 22.86 -5.86
CA VAL A 278 20.84 21.84 -4.89
C VAL A 278 19.50 21.22 -5.30
N TYR A 279 19.49 19.90 -5.39
CA TYR A 279 18.34 19.07 -5.78
C TYR A 279 17.99 18.12 -4.63
N ALA A 280 16.75 17.65 -4.56
CA ALA A 280 16.37 16.64 -3.59
C ALA A 280 15.41 15.60 -4.20
N VAL A 281 15.51 14.34 -3.75
CA VAL A 281 14.69 13.22 -4.25
C VAL A 281 14.38 12.20 -3.15
N GLY A 282 13.45 11.31 -3.44
CA GLY A 282 13.08 10.16 -2.61
C GLY A 282 12.17 10.54 -1.45
N ASP A 283 12.20 9.73 -0.39
CA ASP A 283 11.27 9.86 0.74
C ASP A 283 11.44 11.16 1.56
N ALA A 284 12.49 11.94 1.27
CA ALA A 284 12.79 13.20 1.93
C ALA A 284 12.01 14.40 1.34
N VAL A 285 11.44 14.27 0.14
CA VAL A 285 10.77 15.39 -0.56
C VAL A 285 9.26 15.32 -0.47
N GLN A 286 8.61 16.48 -0.57
CA GLN A 286 7.20 16.54 -0.93
C GLN A 286 7.03 16.49 -2.44
N VAL A 287 5.94 15.88 -2.90
CA VAL A 287 5.58 15.74 -4.32
C VAL A 287 4.10 15.99 -4.51
N THR A 288 3.68 16.28 -5.73
CA THR A 288 2.26 16.38 -6.07
C THR A 288 1.60 15.00 -6.10
N HIS A 289 0.43 14.86 -5.47
CA HIS A 289 -0.42 13.69 -5.64
C HIS A 289 -1.22 13.81 -6.95
N GLN A 290 -1.03 12.88 -7.89
CA GLN A 290 -1.50 13.02 -9.27
C GLN A 290 -3.02 13.15 -9.44
N VAL A 291 -3.81 12.63 -8.50
CA VAL A 291 -5.29 12.67 -8.60
C VAL A 291 -5.85 13.98 -8.05
N THR A 292 -5.26 14.51 -6.97
CA THR A 292 -5.78 15.67 -6.23
C THR A 292 -5.09 16.96 -6.65
N GLY A 293 -3.84 16.89 -7.13
CA GLY A 293 -3.00 18.06 -7.36
C GLY A 293 -2.38 18.66 -6.09
N GLU A 294 -2.66 18.08 -4.93
CA GLU A 294 -2.19 18.55 -3.62
C GLU A 294 -0.79 18.03 -3.29
N ASP A 295 -0.10 18.72 -2.37
CA ASP A 295 1.18 18.28 -1.82
C ASP A 295 1.02 16.98 -1.00
N ALA A 296 1.95 16.05 -1.20
CA ALA A 296 1.98 14.75 -0.54
C ALA A 296 3.40 14.29 -0.22
N VAL A 297 3.52 13.45 0.82
CA VAL A 297 4.75 12.70 1.12
C VAL A 297 4.48 11.23 0.83
N ILE A 298 5.12 10.69 -0.21
CA ILE A 298 4.93 9.32 -0.70
C ILE A 298 6.27 8.59 -0.67
N SER A 299 6.50 7.87 0.42
CA SER A 299 7.75 7.16 0.69
C SER A 299 7.76 5.77 0.03
N LEU A 300 8.01 5.74 -1.29
CA LEU A 300 8.01 4.51 -2.09
C LEU A 300 9.22 4.47 -3.04
N ALA A 301 9.78 3.28 -3.24
CA ALA A 301 11.00 3.09 -4.03
C ALA A 301 10.83 3.44 -5.53
N GLY A 302 9.66 3.17 -6.11
CA GLY A 302 9.35 3.50 -7.51
C GLY A 302 9.49 5.00 -7.80
N PRO A 303 8.75 5.88 -7.09
CA PRO A 303 8.93 7.33 -7.10
C PRO A 303 10.40 7.77 -6.92
N ALA A 304 11.09 7.28 -5.89
CA ALA A 304 12.47 7.67 -5.62
C ALA A 304 13.42 7.39 -6.79
N ASN A 305 13.30 6.21 -7.42
CA ASN A 305 14.12 5.85 -8.58
C ASN A 305 13.82 6.73 -9.81
N LYS A 306 12.54 7.04 -10.06
CA LYS A 306 12.11 7.92 -11.17
C LYS A 306 12.62 9.36 -10.97
N GLN A 307 12.50 9.88 -9.76
CA GLN A 307 12.99 11.21 -9.39
C GLN A 307 14.52 11.33 -9.53
N GLY A 308 15.27 10.32 -9.07
CA GLY A 308 16.72 10.29 -9.26
C GLY A 308 17.12 10.35 -10.73
N ARG A 309 16.37 9.68 -11.61
CA ARG A 309 16.56 9.79 -13.07
C ARG A 309 16.26 11.20 -13.58
N VAL A 310 15.17 11.84 -13.14
CA VAL A 310 14.81 13.21 -13.54
C VAL A 310 15.92 14.19 -13.18
N VAL A 311 16.41 14.17 -11.93
CA VAL A 311 17.51 15.07 -11.50
C VAL A 311 18.75 14.88 -12.36
N ALA A 312 19.10 13.64 -12.68
CA ALA A 312 20.25 13.36 -13.55
C ALA A 312 20.09 13.94 -14.95
N ASP A 313 18.89 13.84 -15.54
CA ASP A 313 18.58 14.44 -16.84
C ASP A 313 18.64 15.98 -16.76
N VAL A 314 18.08 16.58 -15.71
CA VAL A 314 18.07 18.04 -15.47
C VAL A 314 19.50 18.58 -15.32
N ILE A 315 20.34 17.94 -14.49
CA ILE A 315 21.74 18.34 -14.30
C ILE A 315 22.54 18.24 -15.61
N ALA A 316 22.22 17.27 -16.47
CA ALA A 316 22.83 17.12 -17.79
C ALA A 316 22.29 18.11 -18.85
N GLY A 317 21.40 19.03 -18.46
CA GLY A 317 20.84 20.06 -19.35
C GLY A 317 19.68 19.56 -20.22
N MET A 318 19.07 18.42 -19.90
CA MET A 318 17.89 17.92 -20.59
C MET A 318 16.59 18.49 -20.01
N ASP A 319 15.55 18.52 -20.83
CA ASP A 319 14.19 18.84 -20.39
C ASP A 319 13.54 17.58 -19.80
N SER A 320 13.31 17.58 -18.48
CA SER A 320 12.79 16.44 -17.72
C SER A 320 12.06 16.94 -16.48
N CYS A 321 10.92 16.34 -16.17
CA CYS A 321 10.07 16.70 -15.05
C CYS A 321 9.46 15.46 -14.38
N TYR A 322 9.11 15.60 -13.10
CA TYR A 322 8.40 14.61 -12.30
C TYR A 322 6.97 15.06 -12.07
N LEU A 323 6.02 14.40 -12.73
CA LEU A 323 4.60 14.76 -12.74
C LEU A 323 3.83 14.30 -11.48
N GLY A 324 4.51 14.12 -10.35
CA GLY A 324 3.91 13.61 -9.12
C GLY A 324 3.76 12.08 -9.06
N SER A 325 2.99 11.59 -8.09
CA SER A 325 2.78 10.15 -7.84
C SER A 325 1.32 9.81 -7.53
N LEU A 326 0.90 8.60 -7.92
CA LEU A 326 -0.38 8.00 -7.52
C LEU A 326 -0.32 7.29 -6.18
N GLY A 327 0.87 7.05 -5.62
CA GLY A 327 1.02 6.21 -4.44
C GLY A 327 0.68 4.73 -4.68
N SER A 328 0.89 4.24 -5.91
CA SER A 328 0.68 2.82 -6.23
C SER A 328 1.57 1.92 -5.38
N SER A 329 0.98 0.94 -4.71
CA SER A 329 1.65 0.06 -3.74
C SER A 329 1.05 -1.33 -3.74
N VAL A 330 1.86 -2.33 -3.40
CA VAL A 330 1.46 -3.73 -3.26
C VAL A 330 2.19 -4.36 -2.06
N ILE A 331 1.54 -5.29 -1.38
CA ILE A 331 2.08 -6.03 -0.24
C ILE A 331 1.60 -7.49 -0.28
N LYS A 332 2.48 -8.42 0.12
CA LYS A 332 2.12 -9.79 0.46
C LYS A 332 1.71 -9.84 1.93
N VAL A 333 0.58 -10.52 2.20
CA VAL A 333 0.07 -10.80 3.54
C VAL A 333 -0.32 -12.27 3.56
N PHE A 334 0.61 -13.11 4.01
CA PHE A 334 0.53 -14.57 3.92
C PHE A 334 0.17 -15.02 2.50
N ASP A 335 -1.01 -15.62 2.31
CA ASP A 335 -1.45 -16.11 0.99
C ASP A 335 -2.06 -15.01 0.11
N LEU A 336 -2.35 -13.84 0.69
CA LEU A 336 -2.95 -12.72 -0.02
C LEU A 336 -1.90 -11.76 -0.58
N THR A 337 -2.24 -11.19 -1.71
CA THR A 337 -1.69 -9.94 -2.21
C THR A 337 -2.73 -8.84 -2.00
N ALA A 338 -2.31 -7.72 -1.43
CA ALA A 338 -3.11 -6.51 -1.32
C ALA A 338 -2.44 -5.37 -2.07
N ALA A 339 -3.19 -4.65 -2.89
CA ALA A 339 -2.66 -3.55 -3.68
C ALA A 339 -3.61 -2.35 -3.72
N SER A 340 -3.04 -1.16 -3.88
CA SER A 340 -3.79 0.09 -4.02
C SER A 340 -3.09 1.06 -4.96
N THR A 341 -3.86 1.94 -5.60
CA THR A 341 -3.34 3.06 -6.38
C THR A 341 -4.33 4.22 -6.35
N GLY A 342 -3.83 5.47 -6.35
CA GLY A 342 -4.66 6.66 -6.29
C GLY A 342 -5.35 6.82 -4.93
N LEU A 343 -6.58 7.33 -4.95
CA LEU A 343 -7.36 7.60 -3.74
C LEU A 343 -8.22 6.41 -3.31
N SER A 344 -8.24 6.16 -2.00
CA SER A 344 -9.34 5.43 -1.37
C SER A 344 -10.61 6.29 -1.30
N GLU A 345 -11.77 5.68 -1.05
CA GLU A 345 -13.03 6.42 -0.90
C GLU A 345 -12.97 7.40 0.27
N LYS A 346 -12.40 6.96 1.40
CA LYS A 346 -12.11 7.82 2.56
C LYS A 346 -11.24 9.03 2.17
N ALA A 347 -10.22 8.83 1.35
CA ALA A 347 -9.32 9.90 0.92
C ALA A 347 -9.99 10.86 -0.09
N ALA A 348 -10.81 10.33 -1.00
CA ALA A 348 -11.58 11.14 -1.94
C ALA A 348 -12.59 12.04 -1.24
N HIS A 349 -13.34 11.52 -0.26
CA HIS A 349 -14.24 12.32 0.56
C HIS A 349 -13.50 13.37 1.40
N ALA A 350 -12.36 13.02 2.00
CA ALA A 350 -11.54 13.97 2.75
C ALA A 350 -11.00 15.12 1.86
N ALA A 351 -10.79 14.85 0.57
CA ALA A 351 -10.43 15.85 -0.44
C ALA A 351 -11.63 16.63 -1.01
N GLY A 352 -12.85 16.39 -0.52
CA GLY A 352 -14.06 17.07 -0.98
C GLY A 352 -14.55 16.62 -2.37
N ILE A 353 -14.11 15.45 -2.85
CA ILE A 353 -14.52 14.89 -4.14
C ILE A 353 -15.81 14.07 -3.96
N ASP A 354 -16.83 14.37 -4.76
CA ASP A 354 -18.06 13.56 -4.83
C ASP A 354 -17.81 12.30 -5.65
N CYS A 355 -17.47 11.22 -4.94
CA CYS A 355 -17.18 9.92 -5.53
C CYS A 355 -18.26 8.88 -5.25
N ASP A 356 -18.20 7.80 -6.04
CA ASP A 356 -18.86 6.52 -5.78
C ASP A 356 -17.82 5.41 -6.04
N SER A 357 -18.15 4.18 -5.67
CA SER A 357 -17.28 3.03 -5.86
C SER A 357 -18.02 1.81 -6.38
N VAL A 358 -17.31 0.92 -7.08
CA VAL A 358 -17.82 -0.41 -7.42
C VAL A 358 -16.96 -1.46 -6.72
N VAL A 359 -17.60 -2.40 -6.02
CA VAL A 359 -16.93 -3.55 -5.39
C VAL A 359 -17.32 -4.81 -6.13
N LEU A 360 -16.33 -5.49 -6.69
CA LEU A 360 -16.48 -6.69 -7.49
C LEU A 360 -15.72 -7.86 -6.86
N SER A 361 -16.20 -9.08 -7.12
CA SER A 361 -15.59 -10.32 -6.65
C SER A 361 -15.17 -11.26 -7.81
N PRO A 362 -14.38 -10.80 -8.81
CA PRO A 362 -14.07 -11.60 -9.98
C PRO A 362 -13.00 -12.67 -9.70
N GLY A 363 -12.94 -13.71 -10.53
CA GLY A 363 -11.83 -14.67 -10.52
C GLY A 363 -10.56 -14.11 -11.14
N SER A 364 -9.39 -14.62 -10.70
CA SER A 364 -8.06 -14.29 -11.24
C SER A 364 -7.97 -14.62 -12.74
N HIS A 365 -8.57 -15.75 -13.15
CA HIS A 365 -8.71 -16.20 -14.52
C HIS A 365 -9.98 -17.05 -14.73
N ALA A 366 -10.12 -17.67 -15.89
CA ALA A 366 -11.33 -18.43 -16.26
C ALA A 366 -11.62 -19.57 -15.27
N GLY A 367 -12.81 -19.57 -14.64
CA GLY A 367 -13.13 -20.48 -13.53
C GLY A 367 -13.20 -21.97 -13.86
N TYR A 368 -13.26 -22.34 -15.14
CA TYR A 368 -13.15 -23.72 -15.60
C TYR A 368 -11.69 -24.21 -15.68
N TYR A 369 -10.72 -23.29 -15.68
CA TYR A 369 -9.31 -23.64 -15.64
C TYR A 369 -8.84 -23.79 -14.19
N PRO A 370 -8.01 -24.80 -13.85
CA PRO A 370 -7.56 -25.03 -12.48
C PRO A 370 -6.87 -23.82 -11.83
N GLY A 371 -6.97 -23.71 -10.51
CA GLY A 371 -6.26 -22.68 -9.73
C GLY A 371 -6.86 -21.26 -9.80
N ALA A 372 -8.03 -21.07 -10.41
CA ALA A 372 -8.70 -19.78 -10.40
C ALA A 372 -9.12 -19.42 -8.97
N THR A 373 -8.63 -18.30 -8.46
CA THR A 373 -8.97 -17.80 -7.12
C THR A 373 -9.76 -16.50 -7.24
N PRO A 374 -10.71 -16.22 -6.32
CA PRO A 374 -11.40 -14.95 -6.32
C PRO A 374 -10.50 -13.82 -5.81
N MET A 375 -10.73 -12.62 -6.34
CA MET A 375 -10.22 -11.36 -5.81
C MET A 375 -11.41 -10.47 -5.38
N THR A 376 -11.21 -9.61 -4.40
CA THR A 376 -12.08 -8.47 -4.12
C THR A 376 -11.43 -7.23 -4.73
N MET A 377 -12.15 -6.53 -5.60
CA MET A 377 -11.66 -5.34 -6.30
C MET A 377 -12.63 -4.18 -6.09
N LYS A 378 -12.14 -3.09 -5.51
CA LYS A 378 -12.84 -1.82 -5.33
C LYS A 378 -12.25 -0.77 -6.27
N VAL A 379 -13.08 -0.13 -7.09
CA VAL A 379 -12.68 0.97 -7.98
C VAL A 379 -13.46 2.22 -7.62
N VAL A 380 -12.74 3.30 -7.31
CA VAL A 380 -13.28 4.58 -6.85
C VAL A 380 -13.24 5.58 -8.01
N PHE A 381 -14.36 6.24 -8.27
CA PHE A 381 -14.50 7.18 -9.39
C PHE A 381 -15.38 8.38 -9.01
N GLU A 382 -15.16 9.49 -9.68
CA GLU A 382 -15.96 10.70 -9.51
C GLU A 382 -17.35 10.51 -10.13
N LYS A 383 -18.44 10.82 -9.39
CA LYS A 383 -19.81 10.61 -9.90
C LYS A 383 -20.06 11.42 -11.18
N GLN A 384 -19.57 12.65 -11.19
CA GLN A 384 -19.61 13.51 -12.38
C GLN A 384 -18.36 13.29 -13.23
N GLY A 385 -18.53 13.15 -14.55
CA GLY A 385 -17.41 12.98 -15.48
C GLY A 385 -16.72 11.61 -15.45
N LEU A 386 -16.96 10.79 -14.41
CA LEU A 386 -16.45 9.43 -14.27
C LEU A 386 -14.92 9.36 -14.27
N ARG A 387 -14.23 10.38 -13.76
CA ARG A 387 -12.78 10.34 -13.61
C ARG A 387 -12.41 9.22 -12.64
N LEU A 388 -11.47 8.36 -13.03
CA LEU A 388 -10.93 7.34 -12.11
C LEU A 388 -10.11 8.03 -11.02
N LEU A 389 -10.41 7.74 -9.76
CA LEU A 389 -9.75 8.34 -8.59
C LEU A 389 -8.78 7.37 -7.93
N GLY A 390 -9.12 6.09 -7.88
CA GLY A 390 -8.26 5.07 -7.31
C GLY A 390 -8.84 3.67 -7.39
N ALA A 391 -8.05 2.69 -6.97
CA ALA A 391 -8.46 1.30 -6.91
C ALA A 391 -7.75 0.55 -5.78
N GLN A 392 -8.39 -0.49 -5.26
CA GLN A 392 -7.89 -1.36 -4.21
C GLN A 392 -8.26 -2.81 -4.57
N ILE A 393 -7.31 -3.73 -4.43
CA ILE A 393 -7.52 -5.13 -4.79
C ILE A 393 -6.88 -6.02 -3.73
N VAL A 394 -7.62 -7.03 -3.27
CA VAL A 394 -7.14 -8.06 -2.34
C VAL A 394 -7.51 -9.44 -2.88
N GLY A 395 -6.55 -10.35 -2.96
CA GLY A 395 -6.77 -11.71 -3.46
C GLY A 395 -5.48 -12.52 -3.50
N ILE A 396 -5.58 -13.81 -3.85
CA ILE A 396 -4.42 -14.71 -3.87
C ILE A 396 -3.58 -14.51 -5.15
N ASP A 397 -4.25 -14.38 -6.30
CA ASP A 397 -3.58 -14.35 -7.61
C ASP A 397 -4.13 -13.25 -8.53
N GLY A 398 -3.27 -12.72 -9.39
CA GLY A 398 -3.60 -11.74 -10.43
C GLY A 398 -3.91 -10.32 -9.95
N VAL A 399 -3.63 -10.01 -8.68
CA VAL A 399 -3.87 -8.72 -8.03
C VAL A 399 -2.97 -7.62 -8.60
N ASP A 400 -1.66 -7.89 -8.64
CA ASP A 400 -0.61 -7.03 -9.18
C ASP A 400 -0.90 -6.59 -10.63
N LYS A 401 -1.29 -7.54 -11.48
CA LYS A 401 -1.63 -7.24 -12.87
C LYS A 401 -2.77 -6.23 -12.98
N ARG A 402 -3.82 -6.37 -12.18
CA ARG A 402 -5.02 -5.51 -12.29
C ARG A 402 -4.76 -4.14 -11.69
N ILE A 403 -4.01 -4.07 -10.59
CA ILE A 403 -3.66 -2.76 -10.03
C ILE A 403 -2.77 -1.96 -10.99
N ASP A 404 -1.85 -2.61 -11.71
CA ASP A 404 -0.99 -1.95 -12.71
C ASP A 404 -1.79 -1.41 -13.90
N VAL A 405 -2.78 -2.18 -14.40
CA VAL A 405 -3.68 -1.71 -15.46
C VAL A 405 -4.49 -0.50 -14.98
N LEU A 406 -5.03 -0.55 -13.76
CA LEU A 406 -5.80 0.56 -13.19
C LEU A 406 -4.94 1.79 -12.91
N ALA A 407 -3.72 1.61 -12.39
CA ALA A 407 -2.76 2.69 -12.19
C ALA A 407 -2.42 3.37 -13.53
N THR A 408 -2.20 2.57 -14.58
CA THR A 408 -1.96 3.07 -15.94
C THR A 408 -3.16 3.87 -16.47
N ALA A 409 -4.38 3.35 -16.28
CA ALA A 409 -5.60 4.03 -16.71
C ALA A 409 -5.83 5.36 -15.97
N ILE A 410 -5.59 5.40 -14.65
CA ILE A 410 -5.68 6.63 -13.85
C ILE A 410 -4.63 7.65 -14.32
N GLN A 411 -3.38 7.21 -14.49
CA GLN A 411 -2.30 8.08 -14.95
C GLN A 411 -2.57 8.65 -16.35
N ALA A 412 -3.25 7.88 -17.21
CA ALA A 412 -3.66 8.32 -18.56
C ALA A 412 -4.92 9.21 -18.57
N GLY A 413 -5.51 9.52 -17.40
CA GLY A 413 -6.74 10.32 -17.31
C GLY A 413 -7.97 9.64 -17.90
N MET A 414 -7.99 8.30 -17.92
CA MET A 414 -9.09 7.53 -18.50
C MET A 414 -10.38 7.69 -17.67
N ARG A 415 -11.51 7.84 -18.36
CA ARG A 415 -12.84 7.76 -17.72
C ARG A 415 -13.17 6.32 -17.35
N GLY A 416 -13.80 6.11 -16.20
CA GLY A 416 -14.05 4.79 -15.63
C GLY A 416 -14.93 3.88 -16.50
N ASP A 417 -15.91 4.44 -17.20
CA ASP A 417 -16.75 3.69 -18.15
C ASP A 417 -15.99 3.22 -19.42
N ARG A 418 -14.79 3.77 -19.68
CA ARG A 418 -13.92 3.35 -20.80
C ARG A 418 -13.07 2.13 -20.46
N LEU A 419 -12.99 1.72 -19.19
CA LEU A 419 -12.31 0.48 -18.79
C LEU A 419 -12.90 -0.76 -19.49
N LYS A 420 -14.19 -0.72 -19.85
CA LYS A 420 -14.86 -1.82 -20.56
C LYS A 420 -14.30 -2.06 -21.98
N ASP A 421 -13.66 -1.05 -22.56
CA ASP A 421 -13.16 -1.07 -23.94
C ASP A 421 -11.68 -1.49 -24.03
N LEU A 422 -11.03 -1.75 -22.89
CA LEU A 422 -9.64 -2.23 -22.85
C LEU A 422 -9.55 -3.64 -23.45
N ASP A 423 -8.73 -3.78 -24.49
CA ASP A 423 -8.39 -5.07 -25.12
C ASP A 423 -7.18 -5.69 -24.40
N LEU A 424 -7.46 -6.51 -23.39
CA LEU A 424 -6.45 -7.12 -22.51
C LEU A 424 -6.17 -8.57 -22.91
N ALA A 425 -4.93 -9.02 -22.70
CA ALA A 425 -4.50 -10.36 -23.07
C ALA A 425 -5.33 -11.46 -22.38
N TYR A 426 -5.90 -12.37 -23.18
CA TYR A 426 -6.72 -13.47 -22.70
C TYR A 426 -6.24 -14.83 -23.23
N ALA A 427 -5.96 -15.71 -22.28
CA ALA A 427 -6.12 -17.15 -22.42
C ALA A 427 -6.58 -17.71 -21.06
N PRO A 428 -7.17 -18.92 -21.00
CA PRO A 428 -7.76 -19.47 -19.77
C PRO A 428 -6.86 -19.47 -18.52
N PRO A 429 -5.54 -19.70 -18.60
CA PRO A 429 -4.65 -19.67 -17.44
C PRO A 429 -4.36 -18.27 -16.88
N TYR A 430 -4.74 -17.19 -17.58
CA TYR A 430 -4.27 -15.83 -17.25
C TYR A 430 -5.41 -14.85 -17.02
N SER A 431 -6.53 -14.98 -17.71
CA SER A 431 -7.66 -14.09 -17.55
C SER A 431 -8.98 -14.77 -17.95
N SER A 432 -10.04 -13.97 -18.08
CA SER A 432 -11.33 -14.33 -18.66
C SER A 432 -11.56 -13.51 -19.93
N ALA A 433 -12.54 -13.92 -20.76
CA ALA A 433 -12.89 -13.18 -21.97
C ALA A 433 -13.30 -11.72 -21.71
N LYS A 434 -13.73 -11.42 -20.48
CA LYS A 434 -13.85 -10.07 -19.92
C LYS A 434 -13.00 -10.05 -18.67
N ASP A 435 -11.94 -9.25 -18.68
CA ASP A 435 -11.07 -9.11 -17.51
C ASP A 435 -11.83 -8.45 -16.35
N PRO A 436 -11.49 -8.75 -15.09
CA PRO A 436 -11.89 -7.94 -13.93
C PRO A 436 -11.97 -6.43 -14.20
N VAL A 437 -10.98 -5.83 -14.86
CA VAL A 437 -10.98 -4.38 -15.17
C VAL A 437 -12.11 -4.00 -16.13
N ASN A 438 -12.40 -4.83 -17.14
CA ASN A 438 -13.55 -4.59 -18.01
C ASN A 438 -14.87 -4.68 -17.24
N MET A 439 -14.96 -5.61 -16.29
CA MET A 439 -16.15 -5.78 -15.44
C MET A 439 -16.42 -4.53 -14.59
N ALA A 440 -15.37 -3.87 -14.07
CA ALA A 440 -15.51 -2.57 -13.41
C ALA A 440 -16.07 -1.51 -14.36
N GLY A 441 -15.54 -1.42 -15.58
CA GLY A 441 -16.04 -0.49 -16.59
C GLY A 441 -17.52 -0.69 -16.95
N PHE A 442 -17.96 -1.95 -17.10
CA PHE A 442 -19.37 -2.27 -17.32
C PHE A 442 -20.26 -1.84 -16.13
N MET A 443 -19.79 -2.05 -14.90
CA MET A 443 -20.55 -1.66 -13.72
C MET A 443 -20.68 -0.15 -13.59
N ILE A 444 -19.57 0.59 -13.78
CA ILE A 444 -19.55 2.06 -13.76
C ILE A 444 -20.48 2.62 -14.86
N GLU A 445 -20.46 2.04 -16.08
CA GLU A 445 -21.39 2.45 -17.13
C GLU A 445 -22.86 2.23 -16.73
N ASN A 446 -23.18 1.08 -16.15
CA ASN A 446 -24.54 0.76 -15.75
C ASN A 446 -25.08 1.74 -14.69
N LEU A 447 -24.24 2.11 -13.72
CA LEU A 447 -24.56 3.12 -12.72
C LEU A 447 -24.77 4.50 -13.36
N ASN A 448 -23.81 4.94 -14.20
CA ASN A 448 -23.88 6.24 -14.86
C ASN A 448 -25.10 6.39 -15.79
N ARG A 449 -25.54 5.30 -16.44
CA ARG A 449 -26.73 5.32 -17.31
C ARG A 449 -28.05 5.16 -16.54
N GLY A 450 -28.02 5.00 -15.21
CA GLY A 450 -29.21 4.69 -14.41
C GLY A 450 -29.83 3.32 -14.73
N ILE A 451 -29.06 2.42 -15.35
CA ILE A 451 -29.47 1.02 -15.60
C ILE A 451 -29.48 0.22 -14.30
N LEU A 452 -28.63 0.62 -13.36
CA LEU A 452 -28.52 0.02 -12.04
C LEU A 452 -28.42 1.13 -11.00
N ALA A 453 -29.07 0.94 -9.85
CA ALA A 453 -28.78 1.66 -8.63
C ALA A 453 -28.13 0.68 -7.64
N GLN A 454 -27.27 1.19 -6.75
CA GLN A 454 -26.57 0.36 -5.78
C GLN A 454 -26.67 0.92 -4.37
N TRP A 455 -26.40 0.05 -3.40
CA TRP A 455 -26.22 0.35 -1.99
C TRP A 455 -24.99 -0.39 -1.46
N HIS A 456 -24.40 0.10 -0.38
CA HIS A 456 -23.13 -0.35 0.17
C HIS A 456 -23.29 -0.92 1.59
N TRP A 457 -22.22 -1.47 2.14
CA TRP A 457 -22.28 -2.14 3.45
C TRP A 457 -22.56 -1.15 4.59
N GLU A 458 -22.14 0.10 4.44
CA GLU A 458 -22.39 1.20 5.37
C GLU A 458 -23.88 1.56 5.46
N ASP A 459 -24.66 1.26 4.42
CA ASP A 459 -26.09 1.56 4.38
C ASP A 459 -26.92 0.53 5.18
N GLU A 460 -26.39 -0.68 5.37
CA GLU A 460 -27.13 -1.82 5.96
C GLU A 460 -27.76 -1.50 7.33
N PRO A 461 -27.04 -0.86 8.29
CA PRO A 461 -27.61 -0.55 9.60
C PRO A 461 -28.78 0.45 9.54
N ASN A 462 -28.88 1.21 8.44
CA ASN A 462 -29.89 2.25 8.23
C ASN A 462 -31.03 1.79 7.31
N LEU A 463 -30.96 0.58 6.75
CA LEU A 463 -32.06 0.05 5.92
C LEU A 463 -33.33 -0.14 6.76
N PRO A 464 -34.49 0.39 6.32
CA PRO A 464 -35.73 0.29 7.07
C PRO A 464 -36.16 -1.16 7.34
N ARG A 465 -36.56 -1.44 8.58
CA ARG A 465 -37.06 -2.76 9.03
C ARG A 465 -38.55 -2.74 9.39
N ASP A 466 -39.23 -1.65 9.06
CA ASP A 466 -40.66 -1.41 9.32
C ASP A 466 -41.57 -1.90 8.18
N GLY A 467 -40.99 -2.56 7.17
CA GLY A 467 -41.69 -3.05 5.99
C GLY A 467 -41.99 -1.99 4.93
N SER A 468 -41.42 -0.77 5.04
CA SER A 468 -41.45 0.25 3.99
C SER A 468 -40.62 -0.12 2.76
N VAL A 469 -39.61 -0.99 2.94
CA VAL A 469 -38.77 -1.56 1.88
C VAL A 469 -38.83 -3.08 1.89
N GLN A 470 -38.34 -3.70 0.82
CA GLN A 470 -38.21 -5.15 0.68
C GLN A 470 -36.73 -5.53 0.64
N LEU A 471 -36.33 -6.42 1.54
CA LEU A 471 -34.95 -6.89 1.64
C LEU A 471 -34.87 -8.30 1.08
N LEU A 472 -34.14 -8.51 0.00
CA LEU A 472 -34.19 -9.72 -0.81
C LEU A 472 -32.81 -10.35 -0.96
N ASP A 473 -32.66 -11.59 -0.52
CA ASP A 473 -31.48 -12.41 -0.80
C ASP A 473 -31.79 -13.38 -1.94
N VAL A 474 -31.06 -13.25 -3.05
CA VAL A 474 -31.28 -14.06 -4.26
C VAL A 474 -30.29 -15.22 -4.43
N ARG A 475 -29.57 -15.58 -3.36
CA ARG A 475 -28.76 -16.79 -3.30
C ARG A 475 -29.62 -18.04 -3.25
N THR A 476 -28.99 -19.20 -3.43
CA THR A 476 -29.68 -20.48 -3.21
C THR A 476 -30.05 -20.65 -1.73
N GLU A 477 -31.07 -21.46 -1.46
CA GLU A 477 -31.51 -21.73 -0.07
C GLU A 477 -30.36 -22.22 0.81
N GLY A 478 -29.53 -23.14 0.31
CA GLY A 478 -28.39 -23.66 1.07
C GLY A 478 -27.32 -22.60 1.38
N GLU A 479 -27.05 -21.65 0.48
CA GLU A 479 -26.15 -20.51 0.76
C GLU A 479 -26.74 -19.59 1.82
N TYR A 480 -28.05 -19.34 1.77
CA TYR A 480 -28.77 -18.51 2.72
C TYR A 480 -28.79 -19.13 4.13
N GLU A 481 -28.97 -20.45 4.23
CA GLU A 481 -28.95 -21.20 5.49
C GLU A 481 -27.58 -21.19 6.19
N ARG A 482 -26.48 -21.06 5.44
CA ARG A 482 -25.12 -20.97 6.01
C ARG A 482 -24.80 -19.60 6.65
N GLY A 483 -25.66 -18.62 6.44
CA GLY A 483 -25.52 -17.26 6.95
C GLY A 483 -26.14 -16.26 5.98
N HIS A 484 -26.84 -15.27 6.52
CA HIS A 484 -27.49 -14.21 5.77
C HIS A 484 -27.60 -12.94 6.62
N ILE A 485 -27.96 -11.83 5.99
CA ILE A 485 -28.24 -10.58 6.68
C ILE A 485 -29.62 -10.66 7.30
N ASP A 486 -29.73 -10.33 8.59
CA ASP A 486 -31.00 -10.36 9.32
C ASP A 486 -32.08 -9.56 8.58
N GLY A 487 -33.30 -10.12 8.52
CA GLY A 487 -34.45 -9.47 7.90
C GLY A 487 -34.55 -9.57 6.37
N PHE A 488 -33.54 -10.11 5.68
CA PHE A 488 -33.65 -10.42 4.26
C PHE A 488 -34.54 -11.66 4.04
N VAL A 489 -35.33 -11.68 2.97
CA VAL A 489 -36.15 -12.84 2.56
C VAL A 489 -35.45 -13.54 1.40
N ASN A 490 -35.38 -14.88 1.43
CA ASN A 490 -34.75 -15.63 0.35
C ASN A 490 -35.72 -15.95 -0.81
N ILE A 491 -35.38 -15.47 -2.01
CA ILE A 491 -36.00 -15.88 -3.27
C ILE A 491 -34.86 -16.10 -4.28
N PRO A 492 -34.45 -17.35 -4.53
CA PRO A 492 -33.37 -17.63 -5.48
C PRO A 492 -33.60 -16.97 -6.85
N VAL A 493 -32.54 -16.42 -7.45
CA VAL A 493 -32.64 -15.65 -8.70
C VAL A 493 -33.29 -16.44 -9.85
N ASP A 494 -33.12 -17.76 -9.87
CA ASP A 494 -33.67 -18.64 -10.89
C ASP A 494 -35.20 -18.80 -10.75
N ASP A 495 -35.71 -18.71 -9.52
CA ASP A 495 -37.15 -18.77 -9.20
C ASP A 495 -37.84 -17.40 -9.23
N LEU A 496 -37.06 -16.31 -9.13
CA LEU A 496 -37.55 -14.95 -8.98
C LEU A 496 -38.61 -14.55 -10.01
N ARG A 497 -38.47 -14.97 -11.27
CA ARG A 497 -39.44 -14.65 -12.34
C ARG A 497 -40.82 -15.24 -12.08
N ASN A 498 -40.89 -16.43 -11.49
CA ASN A 498 -42.14 -17.11 -11.17
C ASN A 498 -42.75 -16.60 -9.86
N ARG A 499 -41.94 -15.96 -9.02
CA ARG A 499 -42.29 -15.51 -7.67
C ARG A 499 -42.42 -13.98 -7.55
N LEU A 500 -42.46 -13.25 -8.68
CA LEU A 500 -42.65 -11.79 -8.69
C LEU A 500 -43.92 -11.33 -7.96
N GLY A 501 -44.95 -12.17 -7.90
CA GLY A 501 -46.21 -11.87 -7.20
C GLY A 501 -46.07 -11.81 -5.67
N GLU A 502 -44.96 -12.29 -5.11
CA GLU A 502 -44.67 -12.21 -3.67
C GLU A 502 -44.09 -10.86 -3.26
N LEU A 503 -43.68 -10.03 -4.24
CA LEU A 503 -43.10 -8.71 -4.01
C LEU A 503 -44.11 -7.60 -4.31
N ASP A 504 -44.14 -6.59 -3.45
CA ASP A 504 -44.94 -5.38 -3.61
C ASP A 504 -44.24 -4.38 -4.53
N ARG A 505 -44.86 -4.05 -5.67
CA ARG A 505 -44.29 -3.12 -6.66
C ARG A 505 -44.21 -1.68 -6.16
N ALA A 506 -44.96 -1.31 -5.13
CA ALA A 506 -44.94 0.04 -4.58
C ALA A 506 -43.76 0.31 -3.64
N LYS A 507 -42.99 -0.74 -3.29
CA LYS A 507 -41.90 -0.65 -2.31
C LYS A 507 -40.53 -0.87 -2.96
N PRO A 508 -39.51 -0.07 -2.61
CA PRO A 508 -38.14 -0.32 -3.02
C PRO A 508 -37.65 -1.71 -2.64
N VAL A 509 -36.82 -2.33 -3.49
CA VAL A 509 -36.22 -3.65 -3.26
C VAL A 509 -34.69 -3.52 -3.14
N TYR A 510 -34.15 -3.88 -1.99
CA TYR A 510 -32.71 -3.97 -1.75
C TYR A 510 -32.28 -5.43 -1.90
N VAL A 511 -31.41 -5.70 -2.87
CA VAL A 511 -31.08 -7.06 -3.26
C VAL A 511 -29.62 -7.37 -2.98
N ILE A 512 -29.38 -8.52 -2.36
CA ILE A 512 -28.05 -9.08 -2.16
C ILE A 512 -27.94 -10.48 -2.77
N CYS A 513 -26.73 -10.82 -3.23
CA CYS A 513 -26.36 -12.20 -3.52
C CYS A 513 -24.93 -12.47 -3.03
N GLN A 514 -24.32 -13.61 -3.33
CA GLN A 514 -23.01 -13.95 -2.80
C GLN A 514 -21.86 -13.04 -3.28
N SER A 515 -21.82 -12.64 -4.56
CA SER A 515 -20.71 -11.87 -5.17
C SER A 515 -21.12 -10.60 -5.94
N GLY A 516 -22.41 -10.22 -5.93
CA GLY A 516 -22.97 -9.09 -6.68
C GLY A 516 -23.52 -9.42 -8.07
N ILE A 517 -23.16 -10.57 -8.67
CA ILE A 517 -23.58 -10.91 -10.05
C ILE A 517 -25.07 -11.28 -10.13
N ARG A 518 -25.54 -12.17 -9.24
CA ARG A 518 -26.93 -12.64 -9.25
C ARG A 518 -27.89 -11.54 -8.79
N SER A 519 -27.50 -10.71 -7.84
CA SER A 519 -28.27 -9.55 -7.40
C SER A 519 -28.38 -8.49 -8.51
N TYR A 520 -27.34 -8.27 -9.31
CA TYR A 520 -27.45 -7.45 -10.52
C TYR A 520 -28.50 -8.01 -11.49
N ILE A 521 -28.45 -9.33 -11.78
CA ILE A 521 -29.43 -9.99 -12.65
C ILE A 521 -30.85 -9.83 -12.08
N ALA A 522 -31.04 -10.05 -10.79
CA ALA A 522 -32.31 -9.87 -10.11
C ALA A 522 -32.82 -8.43 -10.23
N CYS A 523 -31.97 -7.42 -10.00
CA CYS A 523 -32.39 -6.03 -10.19
C CYS A 523 -32.74 -5.71 -11.65
N ARG A 524 -32.06 -6.30 -12.63
CA ARG A 524 -32.47 -6.13 -14.04
C ARG A 524 -33.80 -6.81 -14.36
N ILE A 525 -34.12 -7.93 -13.72
CA ILE A 525 -35.45 -8.58 -13.83
C ILE A 525 -36.50 -7.68 -13.20
N LEU A 526 -36.28 -7.23 -11.97
CA LEU A 526 -37.21 -6.42 -11.18
C LEU A 526 -37.48 -5.06 -11.84
N ALA A 527 -36.43 -4.33 -12.25
CA ALA A 527 -36.58 -3.03 -12.90
C ALA A 527 -37.43 -3.10 -14.19
N GLN A 528 -37.27 -4.16 -14.99
CA GLN A 528 -38.07 -4.37 -16.20
C GLN A 528 -39.54 -4.74 -15.93
N HIS A 529 -39.86 -5.11 -14.68
CA HIS A 529 -41.23 -5.33 -14.21
C HIS A 529 -41.76 -4.16 -13.37
N GLY A 530 -41.08 -3.00 -13.39
CA GLY A 530 -41.53 -1.76 -12.76
C GLY A 530 -41.23 -1.64 -11.27
N PHE A 531 -40.33 -2.48 -10.73
CA PHE A 531 -39.84 -2.32 -9.36
C PHE A 531 -38.67 -1.32 -9.33
N GLU A 532 -38.59 -0.53 -8.26
CA GLU A 532 -37.37 0.19 -7.90
C GLU A 532 -36.42 -0.78 -7.18
N CYS A 533 -35.20 -0.95 -7.68
CA CYS A 533 -34.26 -1.96 -7.18
C CYS A 533 -32.85 -1.41 -6.98
N PHE A 534 -32.27 -1.78 -5.84
CA PHE A 534 -30.91 -1.41 -5.43
C PHE A 534 -30.07 -2.67 -5.24
N ASN A 535 -29.02 -2.81 -6.03
CA ASN A 535 -28.08 -3.92 -5.96
C ASN A 535 -27.00 -3.67 -4.90
N PHE A 536 -26.72 -4.65 -4.05
CA PHE A 536 -25.60 -4.55 -3.11
C PHE A 536 -24.25 -4.62 -3.84
N SER A 537 -23.36 -3.65 -3.57
CA SER A 537 -22.00 -3.61 -4.11
C SER A 537 -21.09 -4.59 -3.34
N GLY A 538 -20.60 -5.65 -4.00
CA GLY A 538 -19.64 -6.61 -3.44
C GLY A 538 -20.18 -8.01 -3.06
N GLY A 539 -21.47 -8.12 -2.72
CA GLY A 539 -22.13 -9.38 -2.33
C GLY A 539 -21.90 -9.83 -0.87
N TYR A 540 -22.67 -10.81 -0.40
CA TYR A 540 -22.68 -11.29 0.99
C TYR A 540 -21.31 -11.75 1.48
N ARG A 541 -20.48 -12.34 0.61
CA ARG A 541 -19.11 -12.72 1.00
C ARG A 541 -18.29 -11.51 1.46
N PHE A 542 -18.39 -10.41 0.71
CA PHE A 542 -17.73 -9.16 1.06
C PHE A 542 -18.35 -8.58 2.33
N PHE A 543 -19.69 -8.53 2.42
CA PHE A 543 -20.39 -8.06 3.62
C PHE A 543 -19.95 -8.81 4.89
N ALA A 544 -19.98 -10.14 4.88
CA ALA A 544 -19.58 -10.97 6.02
C ALA A 544 -18.10 -10.79 6.39
N ALA A 545 -17.23 -10.58 5.40
CA ALA A 545 -15.82 -10.26 5.68
C ALA A 545 -15.64 -8.91 6.37
N VAL A 546 -16.47 -7.92 6.04
CA VAL A 546 -16.44 -6.59 6.67
C VAL A 546 -17.06 -6.61 8.07
N THR A 547 -18.21 -7.26 8.26
CA THR A 547 -18.99 -7.20 9.50
C THR A 547 -18.65 -8.28 10.52
N GLU A 548 -18.22 -9.46 10.08
CA GLU A 548 -17.94 -10.60 10.95
C GLU A 548 -16.43 -10.90 11.08
N ALA A 549 -15.58 -10.18 10.33
CA ALA A 549 -14.14 -10.44 10.20
C ALA A 549 -13.80 -11.90 9.80
N ARG A 550 -14.65 -12.52 8.97
CA ARG A 550 -14.50 -13.89 8.46
C ARG A 550 -14.02 -13.91 7.01
N ARG A 551 -13.13 -14.84 6.66
CA ARG A 551 -12.78 -15.10 5.25
C ARG A 551 -13.87 -15.92 4.56
N GLY A 552 -14.14 -15.62 3.29
CA GLY A 552 -14.96 -16.48 2.43
C GLY A 552 -14.14 -17.63 1.83
N SER A 553 -14.79 -18.76 1.50
CA SER A 553 -14.13 -19.93 0.92
C SER A 553 -13.30 -19.60 -0.35
N ALA A 554 -12.13 -20.25 -0.50
CA ALA A 554 -11.25 -20.11 -1.65
C ALA A 554 -11.72 -20.92 -2.88
N ASN A 555 -12.55 -21.95 -2.68
CA ASN A 555 -13.05 -22.85 -3.74
C ASN A 555 -14.45 -22.41 -4.22
N VAL A 556 -14.52 -21.21 -4.80
CA VAL A 556 -15.80 -20.57 -5.14
C VAL A 556 -15.82 -20.13 -6.60
N MET A 557 -16.89 -20.50 -7.32
CA MET A 557 -17.17 -20.06 -8.69
C MET A 557 -17.37 -18.53 -8.72
N PRO A 558 -17.18 -17.83 -9.86
CA PRO A 558 -17.35 -16.37 -9.93
C PRO A 558 -18.72 -15.84 -9.46
N CYS A 559 -19.78 -16.66 -9.60
CA CYS A 559 -21.12 -16.36 -9.11
C CYS A 559 -21.29 -16.52 -7.59
N GLY A 560 -20.29 -17.06 -6.89
CA GLY A 560 -20.28 -17.29 -5.45
C GLY A 560 -20.62 -18.73 -5.01
N LEU A 561 -20.95 -19.65 -5.93
CA LEU A 561 -21.21 -21.05 -5.57
C LEU A 561 -19.91 -21.76 -5.17
N GLU A 562 -19.88 -22.36 -3.99
CA GLU A 562 -18.84 -23.31 -3.59
C GLU A 562 -18.86 -24.54 -4.51
N LYS A 563 -17.68 -25.01 -4.91
CA LYS A 563 -17.54 -26.20 -5.79
C LYS A 563 -17.83 -27.50 -5.06
#